data_AF-A0A920QAH4-F1
#
_entry.id   AF-A0A920QAH4-F1
#
_cell.length_a   1.000
_cell.length_b   1.000
_cell.length_c   1.000
_cell.angle_alpha   90.00
_cell.angle_beta   90.00
_cell.angle_gamma   90.00
#
_symmetry.space_group_name_H-M   'P 1'
#
loop_
_entity.id
_entity.type
_entity.pdbx_description
1 polymer ?
#
loop_
_entity_poly.entity_id
_entity_poly.type
_entity_poly.pdbx_seq_one_letter_code
_entity_poly.pdbx_strand_id
1 'polypeptide(L)'
;MVLDLERQVLLKVNDNFWKDHLLSMDHLREGIGLVGYAQKKPLDEYRKQAFEMFSDLMNRIDFEAISTFYKLTIAHPLAEPEPTPLTQDMEFIHGEVEEPAEARVQKKKPQPIRAQPSIGRNAPCPCGSGKKYKKCCGLAKKIA
;
A
#
# COMPACT_ATOMS: atom_id res chain seq x y z
N MET A 1 29.19 -7.12 -5.13
CA MET A 1 27.80 -6.65 -4.90
C MET A 1 26.82 -7.16 -5.96
N VAL A 2 26.90 -6.75 -7.24
CA VAL A 2 25.94 -7.22 -8.26
C VAL A 2 26.09 -8.73 -8.54
N LEU A 3 27.31 -9.22 -8.72
CA LEU A 3 27.58 -10.66 -8.93
C LEU A 3 27.13 -11.53 -7.73
N ASP A 4 27.29 -11.03 -6.51
CA ASP A 4 26.85 -11.73 -5.30
C ASP A 4 25.33 -11.83 -5.23
N LEU A 5 24.64 -10.76 -5.67
CA LEU A 5 23.19 -10.70 -5.74
C LEU A 5 22.64 -11.61 -6.84
N GLU A 6 23.26 -11.61 -8.03
CA GLU A 6 22.96 -12.55 -9.11
C GLU A 6 23.09 -14.00 -8.63
N ARG A 7 24.22 -14.34 -7.99
CA ARG A 7 24.45 -15.67 -7.42
C ARG A 7 23.37 -16.03 -6.39
N GLN A 8 23.00 -15.12 -5.50
CA GLN A 8 21.95 -15.36 -4.51
C GLN A 8 20.58 -15.61 -5.14
N VAL A 9 20.22 -14.83 -6.17
CA VAL A 9 18.95 -15.00 -6.90
C VAL A 9 18.94 -16.35 -7.59
N LEU A 10 19.98 -16.69 -8.36
CA LEU A 10 20.08 -17.96 -9.05
C LEU A 10 19.99 -19.15 -8.10
N LEU A 11 20.74 -19.14 -7.00
CA LEU A 11 20.71 -20.21 -6.00
C LEU A 11 19.32 -20.36 -5.38
N LYS A 12 18.67 -19.26 -5.01
CA LYS A 12 17.34 -19.29 -4.38
C LYS A 12 16.28 -19.82 -5.35
N VAL A 13 16.30 -19.36 -6.60
CA VAL A 13 15.37 -19.81 -7.64
C VAL A 13 15.59 -21.30 -7.92
N ASN A 14 16.84 -21.70 -8.17
CA ASN A 14 17.20 -23.09 -8.45
C ASN A 14 16.80 -24.03 -7.31
N ASP A 15 17.12 -23.69 -6.05
CA ASP A 15 16.79 -24.54 -4.90
C ASP A 15 15.28 -24.74 -4.72
N ASN A 16 14.48 -23.69 -4.95
CA ASN A 16 13.03 -23.78 -4.81
C ASN A 16 12.44 -24.73 -5.85
N PHE A 17 12.79 -24.53 -7.12
CA PHE A 17 12.28 -25.33 -8.22
C PHE A 17 12.83 -26.76 -8.21
N TRP A 18 14.07 -26.96 -7.78
CA TRP A 18 14.65 -28.29 -7.67
C TRP A 18 13.96 -29.14 -6.61
N LYS A 19 13.63 -28.56 -5.45
CA LYS A 19 12.87 -29.28 -4.40
C LYS A 19 11.47 -29.67 -4.88
N ASP A 20 10.79 -28.77 -5.57
CA ASP A 20 9.48 -29.06 -6.16
C ASP A 20 9.58 -30.16 -7.24
N HIS A 21 10.63 -30.12 -8.07
CA HIS A 21 10.90 -31.16 -9.05
C HIS A 21 11.15 -32.52 -8.40
N LEU A 22 11.94 -32.60 -7.34
CA LEU A 22 12.17 -33.86 -6.60
C LEU A 22 10.86 -34.44 -6.06
N LEU A 23 10.00 -33.59 -5.46
CA LEU A 23 8.68 -34.02 -5.00
C LEU A 23 7.82 -34.54 -6.16
N SER A 24 7.86 -33.85 -7.30
CA SER A 24 7.13 -34.27 -8.50
C SER A 24 7.65 -35.61 -9.07
N MET A 25 8.96 -35.87 -8.95
CA MET A 25 9.58 -37.14 -9.34
C MET A 25 9.20 -38.29 -8.43
N ASP A 26 9.07 -38.05 -7.13
CA ASP A 26 8.57 -39.06 -6.19
C ASP A 26 7.11 -39.44 -6.54
N HIS A 27 6.25 -38.46 -6.80
CA HIS A 27 4.88 -38.73 -7.25
C HIS A 27 4.83 -39.49 -8.59
N LEU A 28 5.69 -39.12 -9.55
CA LEU A 28 5.79 -39.83 -10.83
C LEU A 28 6.22 -41.29 -10.62
N ARG A 29 7.18 -41.53 -9.72
CA ARG A 29 7.68 -42.88 -9.41
C ARG A 29 6.60 -43.75 -8.76
N GLU A 30 5.77 -43.19 -7.89
CA GLU A 30 4.64 -43.90 -7.27
C GLU A 30 3.53 -44.21 -8.29
N GLY A 31 3.26 -43.28 -9.23
CA GLY A 31 2.21 -43.41 -10.24
C GLY A 31 2.57 -44.31 -11.44
N ILE A 32 3.85 -44.49 -11.76
CA ILE A 32 4.27 -45.19 -12.99
C ILE A 32 3.88 -46.67 -13.01
N GLY A 33 3.63 -47.28 -11.85
CA GLY A 33 3.21 -48.68 -11.74
C GLY A 33 1.91 -48.96 -12.52
N LEU A 34 1.01 -47.98 -12.59
CA LEU A 34 -0.26 -48.09 -13.32
C LEU A 34 -0.07 -48.15 -14.85
N VAL A 35 1.04 -47.66 -15.37
CA VAL A 35 1.36 -47.71 -16.81
C VAL A 35 1.56 -49.15 -17.29
N GLY A 36 1.90 -50.07 -16.38
CA GLY A 36 1.98 -51.50 -16.67
C GLY A 36 0.67 -52.09 -17.20
N TYR A 37 -0.50 -51.55 -16.81
CA TYR A 37 -1.78 -51.98 -17.35
C TYR A 37 -1.95 -51.68 -18.84
N ALA A 38 -1.24 -50.67 -19.36
CA ALA A 38 -1.24 -50.31 -20.78
C ALA A 38 -0.23 -51.12 -21.62
N GLN A 39 0.37 -52.18 -21.06
CA GLN A 39 1.40 -53.03 -21.70
C GLN A 39 2.65 -52.26 -22.16
N LYS A 40 2.84 -51.04 -21.66
CA LYS A 40 4.04 -50.25 -21.90
C LYS A 40 5.09 -50.54 -20.83
N LYS A 41 6.36 -50.42 -21.20
CA LYS A 41 7.48 -50.57 -20.26
C LYS A 41 7.51 -49.38 -19.29
N PRO A 42 7.33 -49.60 -17.96
CA PRO A 42 7.25 -48.50 -17.00
C PRO A 42 8.52 -47.63 -16.95
N LEU A 43 9.70 -48.26 -17.08
CA LEU A 43 10.98 -47.54 -17.02
C LEU A 43 11.15 -46.55 -18.18
N ASP A 44 10.70 -46.91 -19.38
CA ASP A 44 10.83 -46.06 -20.57
C ASP A 44 9.90 -44.84 -20.46
N GLU A 45 8.66 -45.06 -20.00
CA GLU A 45 7.69 -43.98 -19.77
C GLU A 45 8.11 -43.06 -18.61
N TYR A 46 8.68 -43.63 -17.53
CA TYR A 46 9.27 -42.84 -16.45
C TYR A 46 10.37 -41.92 -16.99
N ARG A 47 11.33 -42.46 -17.75
CA ARG A 47 12.42 -41.68 -18.32
C ARG A 47 11.91 -40.57 -19.24
N LYS A 48 10.91 -40.88 -20.06
CA LYS A 48 10.31 -39.90 -21.00
C LYS A 48 9.65 -38.76 -20.24
N GLN A 49 8.76 -39.07 -19.29
CA GLN A 49 8.04 -38.05 -18.51
C GLN A 49 8.99 -37.26 -17.59
N ALA A 50 9.95 -37.92 -16.96
CA ALA A 50 10.98 -37.26 -16.15
C ALA A 50 11.79 -36.25 -16.98
N PHE A 51 12.16 -36.60 -18.21
CA PHE A 51 12.90 -35.70 -19.09
C PHE A 51 12.06 -34.50 -19.56
N GLU A 52 10.78 -34.72 -19.87
CA GLU A 52 9.84 -33.65 -20.21
C GLU A 52 9.70 -32.66 -19.04
N MET A 53 9.46 -33.18 -17.83
CA MET A 53 9.37 -32.36 -16.61
C MET A 53 10.68 -31.63 -16.28
N PHE A 54 11.84 -32.24 -16.53
CA PHE A 54 13.14 -31.59 -16.34
C PHE A 54 13.38 -30.49 -17.38
N SER A 55 12.96 -30.69 -18.62
CA SER A 55 13.08 -29.67 -19.67
C SER A 55 12.21 -28.45 -19.34
N ASP A 56 10.99 -28.68 -18.87
CA ASP A 56 10.09 -27.63 -18.37
C ASP A 56 10.66 -26.91 -17.15
N LEU A 57 11.27 -27.65 -16.22
CA LEU A 57 11.96 -27.10 -15.05
C LEU A 57 13.05 -26.11 -15.45
N MET A 58 13.93 -26.49 -16.39
CA MET A 58 15.00 -25.61 -16.87
C MET A 58 14.44 -24.31 -17.45
N ASN A 59 13.42 -24.40 -18.30
CA ASN A 59 12.77 -23.22 -18.89
C ASN A 59 12.16 -22.29 -17.81
N ARG A 60 11.57 -22.87 -16.76
CA ARG A 60 10.99 -22.11 -15.64
C ARG A 60 12.05 -21.43 -14.79
N ILE A 61 13.15 -22.12 -14.50
CA ILE A 61 14.28 -21.56 -13.73
C ILE A 61 14.85 -20.36 -14.48
N ASP A 62 15.10 -20.49 -15.79
CA ASP A 62 15.64 -19.41 -16.61
C ASP A 62 14.70 -18.20 -16.62
N PHE A 63 13.40 -18.43 -16.86
CA PHE A 63 12.41 -17.36 -16.86
C PHE A 63 12.29 -16.66 -15.50
N GLU A 64 12.20 -17.42 -14.41
CA GLU A 64 12.04 -16.87 -13.07
C GLU A 64 13.30 -16.15 -12.59
N ALA A 65 14.49 -16.68 -12.89
CA ALA A 65 15.75 -16.03 -12.57
C ALA A 65 15.85 -14.65 -13.22
N ILE A 66 15.58 -14.58 -14.53
CA ILE A 66 15.58 -13.33 -15.30
C ILE A 66 14.49 -12.38 -14.75
N SER A 67 13.26 -12.86 -14.58
CA SER A 67 12.14 -12.05 -14.09
C SER A 67 12.43 -11.47 -12.70
N THR A 68 12.96 -12.28 -11.79
CA THR A 68 13.30 -11.87 -10.43
C THR A 68 14.41 -10.84 -10.44
N PHE A 69 15.43 -11.04 -11.26
CA PHE A 69 16.55 -10.10 -11.40
C PHE A 69 16.08 -8.72 -11.88
N TYR A 70 15.20 -8.65 -12.89
CA TYR A 70 14.68 -7.37 -13.40
C TYR A 70 13.65 -6.71 -12.47
N LYS A 71 12.92 -7.48 -11.66
CA LYS A 71 11.99 -6.94 -10.65
C LYS A 71 12.69 -6.42 -9.40
N LEU A 72 13.94 -6.82 -9.16
CA LEU A 72 14.75 -6.38 -8.03
C LEU A 72 15.11 -4.90 -8.18
N THR A 73 14.23 -4.04 -7.69
CA THR A 73 14.57 -2.63 -7.48
C THR A 73 15.39 -2.56 -6.19
N ILE A 74 16.68 -2.25 -6.31
CA ILE A 74 17.48 -1.90 -5.13
C ILE A 74 16.84 -0.63 -4.58
N ALA A 75 16.16 -0.75 -3.44
CA ALA A 75 15.65 0.41 -2.74
C ALA A 75 16.86 1.25 -2.32
N HIS A 76 17.20 2.25 -3.14
CA HIS A 76 17.99 3.37 -2.67
C HIS A 76 17.14 4.00 -1.56
N PRO A 77 17.64 4.10 -0.32
CA PRO A 77 16.92 4.82 0.71
C PRO A 77 16.74 6.24 0.16
N LEU A 78 15.49 6.56 -0.19
CA LEU A 78 15.12 7.90 -0.61
C LEU A 78 15.55 8.82 0.53
N ALA A 79 16.47 9.73 0.22
CA ALA A 79 16.82 10.82 1.11
C ALA A 79 15.51 11.46 1.59
N GLU A 80 15.35 11.60 2.90
CA GLU A 80 14.22 12.32 3.49
C GLU A 80 14.04 13.66 2.74
N PRO A 81 12.83 13.98 2.26
CA PRO A 81 12.61 15.27 1.63
C PRO A 81 12.82 16.37 2.67
N GLU A 82 13.91 17.14 2.52
CA GLU A 82 14.12 18.41 3.22
C GLU A 82 12.85 19.26 3.07
N PRO A 83 12.24 19.75 4.17
CA PRO A 83 11.01 20.54 4.09
C PRO A 83 11.28 21.84 3.34
N THR A 84 10.63 22.02 2.19
CA THR A 84 10.72 23.24 1.41
C THR A 84 10.09 24.42 2.17
N PRO A 85 10.85 25.51 2.45
CA PRO A 85 10.27 26.70 3.06
C PRO A 85 9.45 27.45 2.00
N LEU A 86 8.14 27.49 2.17
CA LEU A 86 7.25 28.29 1.33
C LEU A 86 7.38 29.78 1.71
N THR A 87 8.25 30.52 1.02
CA THR A 87 8.19 31.99 1.00
C THR A 87 7.20 32.41 -0.09
N GLN A 88 5.99 32.79 0.32
CA GLN A 88 4.99 33.33 -0.59
C GLN A 88 4.98 34.85 -0.48
N ASP A 89 5.70 35.51 -1.40
CA ASP A 89 5.61 36.95 -1.60
C ASP A 89 4.24 37.29 -2.20
N MET A 90 3.41 38.00 -1.45
CA MET A 90 2.13 38.52 -1.92
C MET A 90 2.26 40.02 -2.19
N GLU A 91 2.26 40.41 -3.46
CA GLU A 91 2.11 41.80 -3.88
C GLU A 91 0.61 42.19 -3.91
N PHE A 92 0.28 43.30 -3.24
CA PHE A 92 -1.08 43.85 -3.21
C PHE A 92 -1.21 44.99 -4.23
N ILE A 93 -2.05 44.80 -5.25
CA ILE A 93 -2.43 45.88 -6.18
C ILE A 93 -3.75 46.50 -5.70
N HIS A 94 -3.71 47.78 -5.31
CA HIS A 94 -4.88 48.58 -4.94
C HIS A 94 -5.56 49.17 -6.19
N GLY A 95 -6.87 48.99 -6.30
CA GLY A 95 -7.73 49.71 -7.26
C GLY A 95 -9.11 49.96 -6.66
N GLU A 96 -9.44 51.24 -6.44
CA GLU A 96 -10.78 51.74 -6.08
C GLU A 96 -11.73 51.64 -7.28
N VAL A 97 -12.99 51.28 -7.04
CA VAL A 97 -14.07 51.39 -8.05
C VAL A 97 -15.38 51.81 -7.38
N GLU A 98 -15.96 52.91 -7.88
CA GLU A 98 -17.30 53.43 -7.60
C GLU A 98 -18.41 52.56 -8.26
N GLU A 99 -19.61 52.53 -7.69
CA GLU A 99 -20.80 51.81 -8.21
C GLU A 99 -22.03 52.75 -8.21
N PRO A 100 -23.16 52.47 -8.94
CA PRO A 100 -23.45 51.35 -9.86
C PRO A 100 -24.32 51.70 -11.11
N ALA A 101 -24.26 50.84 -12.15
CA ALA A 101 -25.43 50.52 -13.01
C ALA A 101 -25.29 49.12 -13.64
N GLU A 102 -26.19 48.22 -13.22
CA GLU A 102 -26.62 46.95 -13.82
C GLU A 102 -25.57 45.96 -14.38
N ALA A 103 -25.17 44.97 -13.58
CA ALA A 103 -25.09 43.53 -13.95
C ALA A 103 -24.44 42.67 -12.84
N ARG A 104 -24.98 41.46 -12.68
CA ARG A 104 -24.43 40.27 -11.98
C ARG A 104 -24.31 40.34 -10.44
N VAL A 105 -25.15 39.52 -9.83
CA VAL A 105 -25.28 39.21 -8.39
C VAL A 105 -23.93 38.83 -7.76
N GLN A 106 -23.39 39.74 -6.94
CA GLN A 106 -22.26 39.49 -6.04
C GLN A 106 -22.77 39.02 -4.66
N LYS A 107 -22.34 37.82 -4.25
CA LYS A 107 -22.58 37.26 -2.91
C LYS A 107 -21.73 38.02 -1.88
N LYS A 108 -22.37 38.54 -0.83
CA LYS A 108 -21.72 39.13 0.36
C LYS A 108 -20.71 38.14 0.96
N LYS A 109 -19.46 38.57 1.13
CA LYS A 109 -18.44 37.86 1.93
C LYS A 109 -18.90 37.80 3.41
N PRO A 110 -18.82 36.64 4.09
CA PRO A 110 -19.23 36.52 5.48
C PRO A 110 -18.24 37.24 6.40
N GLN A 111 -18.74 38.04 7.35
CA GLN A 111 -17.92 38.64 8.40
C GLN A 111 -17.55 37.56 9.45
N PRO A 112 -16.35 37.62 10.06
CA PRO A 112 -15.93 36.63 11.04
C PRO A 112 -16.79 36.77 12.31
N ILE A 113 -17.50 35.68 12.64
CA ILE A 113 -18.24 35.56 13.90
C ILE A 113 -17.20 35.54 15.02
N ARG A 114 -17.14 36.58 15.85
CA ARG A 114 -16.38 36.57 17.11
C ARG A 114 -16.91 35.41 17.97
N ALA A 115 -16.10 34.39 18.19
CA ALA A 115 -16.43 33.30 19.09
C ALA A 115 -16.64 33.87 20.50
N GLN A 116 -17.85 33.74 21.04
CA GLN A 116 -18.14 34.13 22.40
C GLN A 116 -17.33 33.27 23.39
N PRO A 117 -16.89 33.83 24.54
CA PRO A 117 -16.13 33.08 25.53
C PRO A 117 -16.94 31.88 26.02
N SER A 118 -16.43 30.67 25.76
CA SER A 118 -17.07 29.45 26.24
C SER A 118 -16.97 29.38 27.76
N ILE A 119 -18.11 29.32 28.46
CA ILE A 119 -18.14 29.18 29.92
C ILE A 119 -17.44 27.86 30.30
N GLY A 120 -16.41 27.95 31.13
CA GLY A 120 -15.66 26.79 31.60
C GLY A 120 -16.54 25.81 32.39
N ARG A 121 -16.31 24.51 32.23
CA ARG A 121 -17.14 23.42 32.81
C ARG A 121 -17.39 23.54 34.33
N ASN A 122 -16.46 24.14 35.09
CA ASN A 122 -16.58 24.34 36.54
C ASN A 122 -16.97 25.77 36.96
N ALA A 123 -17.13 26.71 36.03
CA ALA A 123 -17.49 28.11 36.32
C ALA A 123 -18.90 28.22 36.93
N PRO A 124 -19.21 29.28 37.70
CA PRO A 124 -20.57 29.54 38.18
C PRO A 124 -21.54 29.63 37.00
N CYS A 125 -22.69 28.98 37.11
CA CYS A 125 -23.64 28.88 36.01
C CYS A 125 -24.35 30.24 35.78
N PRO A 126 -24.40 30.75 34.54
CA PRO A 126 -24.96 32.07 34.24
C PRO A 126 -26.49 32.17 34.41
N CYS A 127 -27.18 31.08 34.73
CA CYS A 127 -28.63 31.07 35.00
C CYS A 127 -29.00 31.50 36.43
N GLY A 128 -28.03 31.96 37.25
CA GLY A 128 -28.28 32.46 38.60
C GLY A 128 -28.51 31.38 39.66
N SER A 129 -28.35 30.10 39.33
CA SER A 129 -28.64 28.98 40.24
C SER A 129 -27.60 28.71 41.33
N GLY A 130 -26.50 29.48 41.37
CA GLY A 130 -25.40 29.33 42.33
C GLY A 130 -24.56 28.04 42.19
N LYS A 131 -24.89 27.14 41.26
CA LYS A 131 -24.21 25.85 41.04
C LYS A 131 -23.16 25.95 39.93
N LYS A 132 -22.16 25.05 39.94
CA LYS A 132 -21.16 24.94 38.85
C LYS A 132 -21.83 24.55 37.53
N TYR A 133 -21.39 25.11 36.40
CA TYR A 133 -22.01 24.96 35.07
C TYR A 133 -22.26 23.49 34.68
N LYS A 134 -21.29 22.60 34.90
CA LYS A 134 -21.43 21.15 34.65
C LYS A 134 -22.49 20.43 35.48
N LYS A 135 -22.98 21.03 36.55
CA LYS A 135 -24.01 20.46 37.44
C LYS A 135 -25.37 21.15 37.26
N CYS A 136 -25.50 22.05 36.29
CA CYS A 136 -26.72 22.79 35.97
C CYS A 136 -26.94 22.77 34.44
N CYS A 137 -26.90 23.91 33.76
CA CYS A 137 -27.18 24.01 32.32
C CYS A 137 -26.23 23.15 31.44
N GLY A 138 -25.05 22.78 31.93
CA GLY A 138 -24.11 21.90 31.21
C GLY A 138 -24.46 20.40 31.23
N LEU A 139 -25.46 19.96 32.00
CA LEU A 139 -25.94 18.56 32.00
C LEU A 139 -26.88 18.28 30.83
N ALA A 140 -27.72 19.25 30.45
CA ALA A 140 -28.74 19.10 29.40
C ALA A 140 -28.15 18.97 27.98
N LYS A 141 -26.86 19.26 27.79
CA LYS A 141 -26.16 19.18 26.49
C LYS A 141 -25.53 17.80 26.18
N LYS A 142 -25.75 16.78 27.02
CA LYS A 142 -25.10 15.45 26.92
C LYS A 142 -26.00 14.31 26.43
N ILE A 143 -27.03 14.60 25.64
CA ILE A 143 -27.73 13.58 24.84
C ILE A 143 -27.72 14.05 23.38
N ALA A 144 -26.66 13.66 22.69
CA ALA A 144 -26.53 13.44 21.25
C ALA A 144 -25.15 12.80 21.04
#